data_AF-A0A415RYC8-F1
#
_entry.id   AF-A0A415RYC8-F1
#
_cell.length_a   1.000
_cell.length_b   1.000
_cell.length_c   1.000
_cell.angle_alpha   90.00
_cell.angle_beta   90.00
_cell.angle_gamma   90.00
#
_symmetry.space_group_name_H-M   'P 1'
#
loop_
_entity.id
_entity.type
_entity.pdbx_description
1 polymer ?
#
loop_
_entity_poly.entity_id
_entity_poly.type
_entity_poly.pdbx_seq_one_letter_code
_entity_poly.pdbx_strand_id
1 'polypeptide(L)' 'MKTVEVIVEHAGKNLSAYIVGAPVITVGNDMKEIEDNMKEAIELYLEDNPNPCAVLSGEFELKFKIDALTKELSAINLV' A
#
# COMPACT_ATOMS: atom_id res chain seq x y z
N MET A 1 1.68 -12.69 -15.74
CA MET A 1 1.80 -11.45 -14.96
C MET A 1 0.51 -11.22 -14.20
N LYS A 2 0.60 -11.11 -12.88
CA LYS A 2 -0.56 -10.87 -12.00
C LYS A 2 -0.64 -9.39 -11.62
N THR A 3 -1.82 -8.95 -11.22
CA THR A 3 -2.00 -7.60 -10.66
C THR A 3 -1.99 -7.67 -9.14
N VAL A 4 -1.19 -6.82 -8.52
CA VAL A 4 -1.17 -6.61 -7.07
C VAL A 4 -1.86 -5.29 -6.77
N GLU A 5 -2.92 -5.35 -5.98
CA GLU A 5 -3.71 -4.18 -5.64
C GLU A 5 -3.06 -3.44 -4.46
N VAL A 6 -2.78 -2.16 -4.68
CA VAL A 6 -2.34 -1.23 -3.64
C VAL A 6 -3.54 -0.37 -3.27
N ILE A 7 -3.98 -0.46 -2.03
CA ILE A 7 -5.05 0.37 -1.50
C ILE A 7 -4.42 1.64 -0.93
N VAL A 8 -4.90 2.80 -1.36
CA VAL A 8 -4.47 4.12 -0.91
C VAL A 8 -5.59 4.78 -0.15
N GLU A 9 -5.31 5.25 1.05
CA GLU A 9 -6.26 5.83 1.99
C GLU A 9 -5.80 7.20 2.45
N HIS A 10 -6.75 8.06 2.84
CA HIS A 10 -6.41 9.32 3.50
C HIS A 10 -6.07 9.08 4.98
N ALA A 11 -4.85 9.45 5.37
CA ALA A 11 -4.34 9.42 6.74
C ALA A 11 -4.15 10.85 7.26
N GLY A 12 -5.26 11.54 7.53
CA GLY A 12 -5.25 12.95 7.94
C GLY A 12 -4.84 13.87 6.80
N LYS A 13 -3.65 14.49 6.88
CA LYS A 13 -3.10 15.36 5.82
C LYS A 13 -2.31 14.60 4.75
N ASN A 14 -2.03 13.33 5.00
CA ASN A 14 -1.18 12.49 4.18
C ASN A 14 -2.01 11.37 3.55
N LEU A 15 -1.35 10.55 2.75
CA LEU A 15 -1.84 9.27 2.25
C LEU A 15 -1.13 8.14 2.98
N SER A 16 -1.85 7.06 3.24
CA SER A 16 -1.29 5.75 3.56
C SER A 16 -1.59 4.81 2.41
N ALA A 17 -0.70 3.86 2.14
CA ALA A 17 -0.94 2.84 1.13
C ALA A 17 -0.43 1.47 1.58
N TYR A 18 -1.19 0.42 1.30
CA TYR A 18 -0.84 -0.95 1.68
C TYR A 18 -1.24 -1.97 0.61
N ILE A 19 -0.58 -3.13 0.65
CA ILE A 19 -0.88 -4.26 -0.22
C ILE A 19 -1.68 -5.29 0.56
N VAL A 20 -2.86 -5.65 0.04
CA VAL A 20 -3.69 -6.69 0.67
C VAL A 20 -2.97 -8.03 0.62
N GLY A 21 -2.76 -8.64 1.79
CA GLY A 21 -2.11 -9.95 1.90
C GLY A 21 -0.58 -9.92 1.85
N ALA A 22 0.04 -8.74 1.96
CA ALA A 22 1.48 -8.59 2.14
C ALA A 22 1.80 -7.65 3.31
N PRO A 23 2.92 -7.84 4.01
CA PRO A 23 3.33 -6.99 5.13
C PRO A 23 4.02 -5.71 4.64
N VAL A 24 3.44 -5.04 3.64
CA VAL A 24 3.99 -3.84 3.01
C VAL A 24 2.99 -2.69 3.14
N ILE A 25 3.42 -1.63 3.82
CA ILE A 25 2.68 -0.39 4.02
C ILE A 25 3.63 0.79 3.91
N THR A 26 3.14 1.90 3.39
CA THR A 26 3.88 3.16 3.28
C THR A 26 2.97 4.36 3.55
N VAL A 27 3.58 5.51 3.76
CA VAL A 27 2.91 6.81 3.84
C VAL A 27 3.60 7.80 2.91
N GLY A 28 2.85 8.79 2.43
CA GLY A 28 3.35 9.83 1.54
C GLY A 28 2.43 11.03 1.53
N ASN A 29 2.89 12.18 1.07
CA ASN A 29 2.11 13.41 1.02
C ASN A 29 1.24 13.49 -0.24
N ASP A 30 1.63 12.78 -1.30
CA ASP A 30 0.90 12.71 -2.57
C ASP A 30 1.04 11.33 -3.24
N MET A 31 0.31 11.14 -4.33
CA MET A 31 0.29 9.86 -5.06
C MET A 31 1.66 9.47 -5.64
N LYS A 32 2.48 10.45 -6.03
CA LYS A 32 3.81 10.18 -6.58
C LYS A 32 4.72 9.63 -5.49
N GLU A 33 4.71 10.25 -4.32
CA GLU A 33 5.47 9.77 -3.16
C GLU A 33 5.00 8.38 -2.72
N ILE A 34 3.69 8.10 -2.78
CA ILE A 34 3.14 6.76 -2.53
C ILE A 34 3.68 5.74 -3.53
N GLU A 35 3.68 6.04 -4.82
CA GLU A 35 4.18 5.12 -5.85
C GLU A 35 5.68 4.82 -5.68
N ASP A 36 6.49 5.85 -5.43
CA ASP A 36 7.93 5.73 -5.24
C ASP A 36 8.23 4.92 -3.96
N ASN A 37 7.61 5.29 -2.83
CA ASN A 37 7.84 4.60 -1.56
C ASN A 37 7.31 3.15 -1.57
N MET A 38 6.23 2.87 -2.30
CA MET A 38 5.68 1.51 -2.41
C MET A 38 6.63 0.58 -3.16
N LYS A 39 7.26 1.07 -4.24
CA LYS A 39 8.28 0.29 -4.97
C LYS A 39 9.47 -0.02 -4.08
N GLU A 40 10.01 1.00 -3.40
CA GLU A 40 11.14 0.83 -2.48
C GLU A 40 10.80 -0.15 -1.33
N ALA A 41 9.62 -0.03 -0.72
CA ALA A 41 9.20 -0.92 0.35
C ALA A 41 9.03 -2.38 -0.11
N ILE A 42 8.55 -2.61 -1.34
CA ILE A 42 8.50 -3.95 -1.93
C ILE A 42 9.90 -4.50 -2.18
N GLU A 43 10.79 -3.69 -2.77
CA GLU A 43 12.17 -4.09 -3.05
C GLU A 43 12.89 -4.52 -1.75
N LEU A 44 12.83 -3.69 -0.71
CA LEU A 44 13.38 -4.00 0.61
C LEU A 44 12.77 -5.28 1.20
N TYR A 45 11.45 -5.45 1.10
CA TYR A 45 10.79 -6.67 1.57
C TYR A 45 11.29 -7.91 0.81
N LEU A 46 11.44 -7.83 -0.51
CA LEU A 46 11.87 -8.97 -1.32
C LEU A 46 13.35 -9.33 -1.12
N GLU A 47 14.22 -8.34 -0.87
CA GLU A 47 15.62 -8.55 -0.56
C GLU A 47 15.81 -9.36 0.74
N ASP A 48 15.03 -9.04 1.77
CA ASP A 48 15.13 -9.68 3.09
C ASP A 48 14.37 -11.02 3.18
N ASN A 49 13.48 -11.32 2.21
CA ASN A 49 12.56 -12.46 2.28
C ASN A 49 12.72 -13.40 1.07
N PRO A 50 13.61 -14.42 1.13
CA PRO A 50 13.83 -15.37 0.03
C PRO A 50 12.60 -16.22 -0.31
N ASN A 51 11.61 -16.27 0.58
CA ASN A 51 10.32 -16.91 0.36
C ASN A 51 9.20 -15.87 0.62
N PRO A 52 8.96 -14.93 -0.32
CA PRO A 52 7.98 -13.86 -0.12
C PRO A 52 6.56 -14.41 -0.15
N CYS A 53 5.61 -13.63 0.35
CA CYS A 53 4.19 -13.96 0.25
C CYS A 53 3.76 -14.20 -1.21
N ALA A 54 2.76 -15.05 -1.41
CA ALA A 54 2.27 -15.42 -2.74
C ALA A 54 1.77 -14.22 -3.56
N VAL A 55 1.42 -13.10 -2.92
CA VAL A 55 1.02 -11.85 -3.58
C VAL A 55 2.21 -11.17 -4.26
N LEU A 56 3.41 -11.25 -3.69
CA LEU A 56 4.63 -10.59 -4.21
C LEU A 56 5.61 -11.55 -4.91
N SER A 57 5.26 -12.83 -5.05
CA SER A 57 6.11 -13.80 -5.75
C SER A 57 6.02 -13.73 -7.28
N GLY A 58 7.16 -13.76 -7.98
CA GLY A 58 7.22 -13.76 -9.45
C GLY A 58 6.87 -12.41 -10.07
N GLU A 59 6.51 -12.39 -11.36
CA GLU A 59 6.22 -11.15 -12.09
C GLU A 59 4.81 -10.61 -11.80
N PHE A 60 4.75 -9.33 -11.42
CA PHE A 60 3.50 -8.62 -11.15
C PHE A 60 3.55 -7.16 -11.59
N GLU A 61 2.37 -6.57 -11.73
CA GLU A 61 2.18 -5.12 -11.89
C GLU A 61 1.38 -4.57 -10.71
N LEU A 62 1.73 -3.37 -10.26
CA LEU A 62 1.00 -2.66 -9.21
C LEU A 62 -0.17 -1.90 -9.81
N LYS A 63 -1.34 -2.03 -9.18
CA LYS A 63 -2.53 -1.22 -9.49
C LYS A 63 -2.96 -0.48 -8.25
N PHE A 64 -2.78 0.83 -8.27
CA PHE A 64 -3.16 1.73 -7.19
C PHE A 64 -4.66 2.04 -7.27
N LYS A 65 -5.35 1.94 -6.13
CA LYS A 65 -6.76 2.30 -5.97
C LYS A 65 -6.90 3.19 -4.75
N ILE A 66 -7.48 4.36 -4.93
CA ILE A 66 -7.86 5.21 -3.80
C ILE A 66 -9.15 4.64 -3.21
N ASP A 67 -9.12 4.23 -1.94
CA ASP A 67 -10.32 3.84 -1.22
C ASP A 67 -11.08 5.08 -0.75
N ALA A 68 -12.21 5.32 -1.41
CA ALA A 68 -13.08 6.45 -1.12
C ALA A 68 -13.85 6.30 0.20
N LEU A 69 -13.79 5.15 0.88
CA LEU A 69 -14.53 4.87 2.12
C LEU A 69 -13.92 5.52 3.37
N THR A 70 -12.72 6.12 3.29
CA THR A 70 -12.07 6.80 4.43
C THR A 70 -12.79 8.05 4.93
N LYS A 71 -13.86 8.52 4.26
CA LYS A 71 -14.64 9.69 4.71
C LYS A 71 -15.51 9.45 5.95
N GLU A 72 -15.77 8.21 6.36
CA GLU A 72 -16.70 7.95 7.49
C GLU A 72 -16.02 7.64 8.83
N LEU A 73 -14.72 7.36 8.87
CA LEU A 73 -14.03 7.03 10.12
C LEU A 73 -13.66 8.25 10.99
N SER A 74 -13.72 9.47 10.44
CA SER A 74 -13.57 10.70 11.25
C SER A 74 -14.79 10.99 12.14
N ALA A 75 -15.89 10.23 12.00
CA ALA A 75 -17.12 10.39 12.78
C ALA A 75 -17.23 9.43 13.99
N ILE A 76 -16.32 8.46 14.14
CA ILE A 76 -16.28 7.62 15.35
C ILE A 76 -15.34 8.30 16.35
N ASN A 77 -15.90 9.23 17.12
CA ASN A 77 -15.39 9.58 18.44
C ASN A 77 -15.33 8.28 19.27
N LEU A 78 -14.17 7.63 19.29
CA LEU A 78 -13.82 6.72 20.37
C LEU A 78 -13.56 7.60 21.59
N VAL A 79 -14.50 7.47 22.53
CA VAL A 79 -14.61 8.03 23.89
C VAL A 79 -13.27 8.31 24.56
#